data_AF-A0A820L379-F1
#
_entry.id   AF-A0A820L379-F1
#
_cell.length_a   1.000
_cell.length_b   1.000
_cell.length_c   1.000
_cell.angle_alpha   90.00
_cell.angle_beta   90.00
_cell.angle_gamma   90.00
#
_symmetry.space_group_name_H-M   'P 1'
#
loop_
_entity.id
_entity.type
_entity.pdbx_description
1 polymer ?
#
loop_
_entity_poly.entity_id
_entity_poly.type
_entity_poly.pdbx_seq_one_letter_code
_entity_poly.pdbx_strand_id
1 'polypeptide(L)'
;LGGPSDPTKDTGRGCMMRCGQMMLAEAYLRFFLPAGRYFRWRPNISDPMYWEILNMFIDKRHSSYSIQQIVQMGNSEGKNIGQWFGPNTIAQVLR
;
A
#
# COMPACT_ATOMS: atom_id res chain seq x y z
N LEU A 1 3.61 4.74 12.75
CA LEU A 1 4.98 4.20 12.62
C LEU A 1 6.00 5.33 12.46
N GLY A 2 6.72 5.61 13.54
CA GLY A 2 7.88 6.49 13.70
C GLY A 2 7.67 7.58 14.76
N GLY A 3 6.93 7.30 15.83
CA GLY A 3 7.41 7.69 17.16
C GLY A 3 8.62 6.82 17.55
N PRO A 4 9.36 7.19 18.61
CA PRO A 4 10.55 6.44 19.07
C PRO A 4 10.28 4.96 19.36
N SER A 5 9.04 4.62 19.72
CA SER A 5 8.58 3.28 20.11
C SER A 5 7.82 2.51 19.02
N ASP A 6 7.64 3.12 17.85
CA ASP A 6 6.84 2.50 16.80
C ASP A 6 7.63 1.42 16.03
N PRO A 7 6.97 0.33 15.61
CA PRO A 7 7.59 -0.68 14.75
C PRO A 7 8.25 -0.09 13.48
N THR A 8 9.46 -0.54 13.18
CA THR A 8 10.18 -0.19 11.94
C THR A 8 10.01 -1.23 10.83
N LYS A 9 9.37 -2.37 11.15
CA LYS A 9 9.09 -3.50 10.24
C LYS A 9 7.67 -4.00 10.47
N ASP A 10 7.06 -4.54 9.43
CA ASP A 10 5.70 -5.11 9.47
C ASP A 10 5.69 -6.65 9.48
N THR A 11 6.85 -7.30 9.59
CA THR A 11 6.98 -8.76 9.66
C THR A 11 6.09 -9.35 10.77
N GLY A 12 5.28 -10.37 10.41
CA GLY A 12 4.36 -11.05 11.31
C GLY A 12 3.01 -10.35 11.54
N ARG A 13 2.80 -9.14 11.00
CA ARG A 13 1.57 -8.35 11.24
C ARG A 13 1.00 -7.65 9.99
N GLY A 14 1.86 -7.32 9.03
CA GLY A 14 1.53 -6.51 7.86
C GLY A 14 0.95 -7.28 6.67
N CYS A 15 0.84 -8.62 6.73
CA CYS A 15 0.51 -9.43 5.56
C CYS A 15 -0.79 -8.98 4.86
N MET A 16 -1.87 -8.72 5.59
CA MET A 16 -3.12 -8.24 4.97
C MET A 16 -2.99 -6.83 4.39
N MET A 17 -2.23 -5.96 5.04
CA MET A 17 -1.97 -4.60 4.54
C MET A 17 -1.21 -4.66 3.22
N ARG A 18 -0.20 -5.54 3.12
CA ARG A 18 0.52 -5.81 1.88
C ARG A 18 -0.38 -6.41 0.80
N CYS A 19 -1.30 -7.32 1.15
CA CYS A 19 -2.30 -7.82 0.20
C CYS A 19 -3.19 -6.68 -0.34
N GLY A 20 -3.63 -5.76 0.52
CA GLY A 20 -4.37 -4.57 0.11
C GLY A 20 -3.58 -3.66 -0.83
N GLN A 21 -2.31 -3.38 -0.48
CA GLN A 21 -1.40 -2.61 -1.35
C GLN A 21 -1.27 -3.26 -2.74
N MET A 22 -1.04 -4.57 -2.83
CA MET A 22 -0.92 -5.28 -4.11
C MET A 22 -2.21 -5.23 -4.92
N MET A 23 -3.36 -5.42 -4.28
CA MET A 23 -4.66 -5.38 -4.96
C MET A 23 -4.96 -3.99 -5.52
N LEU A 24 -4.70 -2.94 -4.73
CA LEU A 24 -4.91 -1.57 -5.17
C LEU A 24 -3.90 -1.16 -6.25
N ALA A 25 -2.62 -1.51 -6.08
CA ALA A 25 -1.59 -1.25 -7.09
C ALA A 25 -1.95 -1.89 -8.45
N GLU A 26 -2.44 -3.14 -8.44
CA GLU A 26 -2.92 -3.80 -9.67
C GLU A 26 -4.10 -3.06 -10.31
N ALA A 27 -5.04 -2.54 -9.50
CA ALA A 27 -6.11 -1.69 -10.03
C ALA A 27 -5.53 -0.45 -10.72
N TYR A 28 -4.62 0.27 -10.06
CA TYR A 28 -3.96 1.45 -10.63
C TYR A 28 -3.22 1.11 -11.94
N LEU A 29 -2.45 0.02 -11.98
CA LEU A 29 -1.75 -0.41 -13.19
C LEU A 29 -2.74 -0.66 -14.35
N ARG A 30 -3.89 -1.30 -14.07
CA ARG A 30 -4.91 -1.58 -15.09
C ARG A 30 -5.62 -0.34 -15.61
N PHE A 31 -5.85 0.64 -14.74
CA PHE A 31 -6.61 1.85 -15.07
C PHE A 31 -5.74 2.94 -15.72
N PHE A 32 -4.50 3.09 -15.28
CA PHE A 32 -3.67 4.24 -15.65
C PHE A 32 -2.55 3.93 -16.64
N LEU A 33 -2.10 2.68 -16.76
CA LEU A 33 -1.10 2.35 -17.79
C LEU A 33 -1.77 2.10 -19.15
N PRO A 34 -1.15 2.53 -20.26
CA PRO A 34 -1.70 2.31 -21.61
C PRO A 34 -1.95 0.84 -21.95
N ALA A 35 -1.08 -0.06 -21.47
CA ALA A 35 -1.24 -1.50 -21.67
C ALA A 35 -2.33 -2.13 -20.78
N GLY A 36 -2.78 -1.41 -19.74
CA GLY A 36 -3.77 -1.84 -18.76
C GLY A 36 -3.48 -3.25 -18.22
N ARG A 37 -4.48 -4.14 -18.33
CA ARG A 37 -4.39 -5.58 -17.97
C ARG A 37 -3.19 -6.30 -18.59
N TYR A 38 -2.73 -5.87 -19.77
CA TYR A 38 -1.66 -6.54 -20.51
C TYR A 38 -0.27 -6.01 -20.14
N PHE A 39 -0.18 -5.07 -19.20
CA PHE A 39 1.09 -4.60 -18.68
C PHE A 39 1.94 -5.76 -18.15
N ARG A 40 3.22 -5.73 -18.51
CA ARG A 40 4.24 -6.64 -17.99
C ARG A 40 5.45 -5.82 -17.57
N TRP A 41 5.89 -6.02 -16.34
CA TRP A 41 7.08 -5.37 -15.83
C TRP A 41 8.32 -5.76 -16.63
N ARG A 42 9.25 -4.81 -16.81
CA ARG A 42 10.58 -5.02 -17.40
C ARG A 42 11.60 -4.14 -16.65
N PRO A 43 12.88 -4.53 -16.56
CA PRO A 43 13.90 -3.76 -15.84
C PRO A 43 14.05 -2.29 -16.27
N ASN A 44 13.87 -1.99 -17.56
CA ASN A 44 14.06 -0.66 -18.13
C ASN A 44 12.73 0.05 -18.42
N ILE A 45 11.74 -0.08 -17.53
CA ILE A 45 10.50 0.69 -17.67
C ILE A 45 10.79 2.18 -17.55
N SER A 46 10.46 2.92 -18.61
CA SER A 46 10.56 4.37 -18.68
C SER A 46 9.21 5.08 -18.59
N ASP A 47 8.11 4.33 -18.47
CA ASP A 47 6.77 4.91 -18.34
C ASP A 47 6.69 5.70 -17.01
N PRO A 48 6.52 7.03 -17.04
CA PRO A 48 6.49 7.85 -15.83
C PRO A 48 5.30 7.49 -14.93
N MET A 49 4.18 7.06 -15.51
CA MET A 49 2.99 6.68 -14.76
C MET A 49 3.24 5.44 -13.90
N TYR A 50 4.05 4.49 -14.37
CA TYR A 50 4.45 3.34 -13.55
C TYR A 50 5.19 3.79 -12.28
N TRP A 51 6.12 4.74 -12.43
CA TRP A 51 6.90 5.26 -11.30
C TRP A 51 6.05 6.09 -10.35
N GLU A 52 5.10 6.88 -10.85
CA GLU A 52 4.10 7.57 -10.03
C GLU A 52 3.27 6.57 -9.21
N ILE A 53 2.75 5.52 -9.84
CA ILE A 53 1.99 4.46 -9.16
C ILE A 53 2.85 3.82 -8.08
N LEU A 54 4.06 3.38 -8.41
CA LEU A 54 4.98 2.74 -7.47
C LEU A 54 5.28 3.65 -6.26
N ASN A 55 5.52 4.94 -6.51
CA ASN A 55 5.81 5.92 -5.47
C ASN A 55 4.68 6.06 -4.45
N MET A 56 3.43 5.77 -4.80
CA MET A 56 2.31 5.82 -3.84
C MET A 56 2.40 4.71 -2.77
N PHE A 57 3.08 3.59 -3.05
CA PHE A 57 3.10 2.41 -2.16
C PHE A 57 4.42 2.21 -1.41
N ILE A 58 5.44 3.04 -1.67
CA ILE A 58 6.73 2.98 -0.97
C ILE A 58 6.50 3.15 0.54
N ASP A 59 7.30 2.47 1.36
CA ASP A 59 7.27 2.55 2.84
C ASP A 59 7.85 3.87 3.38
N LYS A 60 7.35 4.99 2.87
CA LYS A 60 7.63 6.35 3.33
C LYS A 60 6.33 7.05 3.65
N ARG A 61 6.31 7.83 4.73
CA ARG A 61 5.09 8.50 5.21
C ARG A 61 4.43 9.45 4.20
N HIS A 62 5.21 10.01 3.28
CA HIS A 62 4.69 10.89 2.23
C HIS A 62 3.99 10.13 1.10
N SER A 63 4.11 8.80 1.05
CA SER A 63 3.46 7.95 0.05
C SER A 63 2.06 7.58 0.53
N SER A 64 1.06 7.89 -0.29
CA SER A 64 -0.38 7.85 0.07
C SER A 64 -0.84 6.50 0.60
N TYR A 65 -0.34 5.41 0.03
CA TYR A 65 -0.69 4.04 0.39
C TYR A 65 0.48 3.30 1.03
N SER A 66 1.39 4.02 1.66
CA SER A 66 2.47 3.43 2.46
C SER A 66 1.92 2.63 3.65
N ILE A 67 2.72 1.69 4.15
CA ILE A 67 2.37 0.92 5.34
C ILE A 67 2.12 1.84 6.55
N GLN A 68 2.85 2.97 6.64
CA GLN A 68 2.67 3.94 7.71
C GLN A 68 1.30 4.62 7.65
N GLN A 69 0.85 4.99 6.45
CA GLN A 69 -0.47 5.60 6.25
C GLN A 69 -1.60 4.59 6.50
N ILE A 70 -1.49 3.37 6.00
CA ILE A 70 -2.48 2.30 6.21
C ILE A 70 -2.66 1.99 7.70
N VAL A 71 -1.55 1.85 8.44
CA VAL A 71 -1.59 1.62 9.89
C VAL A 71 -2.20 2.80 10.63
N GLN A 72 -1.87 4.02 10.23
CA GLN A 72 -2.41 5.23 10.85
C GLN A 72 -3.92 5.36 10.62
N MET A 73 -4.39 5.11 9.40
CA MET A 73 -5.81 5.11 9.06
C MET A 73 -6.57 3.96 9.74
N GLY A 74 -5.93 2.82 10.00
CA GLY A 74 -6.54 1.76 10.79
C GLY A 74 -7.05 2.19 12.17
N ASN A 75 -6.46 3.23 12.77
CA ASN A 75 -6.95 3.78 14.03
C ASN A 75 -8.38 4.34 13.92
N SER A 76 -8.78 4.90 12.77
CA SER A 76 -10.16 5.35 12.56
C SER A 76 -11.15 4.19 12.47
N GLU A 77 -10.67 3.01 12.07
CA GLU A 77 -11.43 1.75 12.04
C GLU A 77 -11.34 0.96 13.36
N GLY A 78 -10.84 1.59 14.44
CA GLY A 78 -10.69 0.96 15.75
C GLY A 78 -9.58 -0.11 15.81
N LYS A 79 -8.65 -0.13 14.84
CA LYS A 79 -7.48 -1.02 14.84
C LYS A 79 -6.27 -0.30 15.40
N ASN A 80 -5.80 -0.76 16.56
CA ASN A 80 -4.56 -0.26 17.14
C ASN A 80 -3.34 -0.70 16.31
N ILE A 81 -2.25 0.07 16.39
CA ILE A 81 -0.98 -0.25 15.74
C ILE A 81 -0.52 -1.67 16.09
N GLY A 82 -0.29 -2.48 15.07
CA GLY A 82 0.17 -3.86 15.21
C GLY A 82 -0.93 -4.91 15.38
N GLN A 83 -2.20 -4.52 15.37
CA GLN A 83 -3.30 -5.48 15.20
C GLN A 83 -3.43 -5.93 13.75
N TRP A 84 -3.85 -7.18 13.59
CA TRP A 84 -4.13 -7.75 12.28
C TRP A 84 -5.40 -7.15 11.67
N PHE A 85 -5.34 -6.86 10.37
CA PHE A 85 -6.48 -6.36 9.60
C PHE A 85 -7.15 -7.54 8.89
N GLY A 86 -8.48 -7.57 8.92
CA GLY A 86 -9.24 -8.45 8.04
C GLY A 86 -9.50 -7.82 6.66
N PRO A 87 -10.00 -8.60 5.69
CA PRO A 87 -10.31 -8.10 4.34
C PRO A 87 -11.22 -6.87 4.33
N ASN A 88 -12.27 -6.85 5.18
CA ASN A 88 -13.15 -5.68 5.27
C ASN A 88 -12.42 -4.43 5.80
N THR A 89 -11.62 -4.57 6.85
CA THR A 89 -10.91 -3.43 7.43
C THR A 89 -9.91 -2.83 6.46
N ILE A 90 -9.12 -3.66 5.76
CA ILE A 90 -8.18 -3.11 4.76
C ILE A 90 -8.91 -2.45 3.59
N ALA A 91 -10.08 -2.96 3.19
CA ALA A 91 -10.89 -2.33 2.15
C ALA A 91 -11.42 -0.95 2.59
N GLN A 92 -11.87 -0.78 3.83
CA GLN A 92 -12.29 0.53 4.36
C GLN A 92 -11.12 1.51 4.48
N VAL A 93 -9.95 1.02 4.93
CA VAL A 93 -8.74 1.84 5.06
C VAL A 93 -8.22 2.35 3.71
N LEU A 94 -8.44 1.61 2.62
CA LEU A 94 -8.04 1.99 1.27
C LEU A 94 -9.10 2.80 0.50
N ARG A 95 -10.26 3.05 1.11
CA ARG A 95 -11.38 3.78 0.50
C ARG A 95 -11.09 5.27 0.42
#